data_AF-A0A933UQ99-F1
#
_entry.id   AF-A0A933UQ99-F1
#
_cell.length_a   1.000
_cell.length_b   1.000
_cell.length_c   1.000
_cell.angle_alpha   90.00
_cell.angle_beta   90.00
_cell.angle_gamma   90.00
#
_symmetry.space_group_name_H-M   'P 1'
#
loop_
_entity.id
_entity.type
_entity.pdbx_description
1 polymer ?
#
loop_
_entity_poly.entity_id
_entity_poly.type
_entity_poly.pdbx_seq_one_letter_code
_entity_poly.pdbx_strand_id
1 'polypeptide(L)' 'MITGRVVSADEAGAVVLAAGGRLRATWGSALLVASASCPDALARRGDAVRLTVWPDGRTTLDAVLMRPVDRSA' A
#
# COMPACT_ATOMS: atom_id res chain seq x y z
N MET A 1 7.13 11.08 4.61
CA MET A 1 6.57 10.13 3.63
C MET A 1 7.68 9.27 3.07
N ILE A 2 7.42 8.00 2.83
CA ILE A 2 8.37 7.05 2.22
C ILE A 2 7.67 6.24 1.15
N THR A 3 8.44 5.55 0.32
CA THR A 3 7.92 4.62 -0.71
C THR A 3 8.35 3.19 -0.40
N GLY A 4 7.63 2.23 -0.97
CA GLY A 4 7.96 0.82 -0.87
C GLY A 4 7.19 -0.04 -1.85
N ARG A 5 7.40 -1.36 -1.77
CA ARG A 5 6.64 -2.35 -2.55
C ARG A 5 5.82 -3.26 -1.65
N VAL A 6 4.58 -3.50 -2.04
CA VAL A 6 3.69 -4.42 -1.31
C VAL A 6 4.19 -5.86 -1.45
N VAL A 7 4.34 -6.53 -0.32
CA VAL A 7 4.74 -7.93 -0.23
C VAL A 7 3.51 -8.83 -0.05
N SER A 8 2.56 -8.39 0.76
CA SER A 8 1.26 -9.03 0.96
C SER A 8 0.23 -7.98 1.35
N ALA A 9 -1.04 -8.24 1.04
CA ALA A 9 -2.17 -7.40 1.41
C ALA A 9 -3.32 -8.28 1.93
N ASP A 10 -4.09 -7.74 2.86
CA ASP A 10 -5.31 -8.33 3.43
C ASP A 10 -6.34 -7.22 3.67
N GLU A 11 -7.49 -7.56 4.25
CA GLU A 11 -8.58 -6.62 4.48
C GLU A 11 -8.19 -5.43 5.38
N ALA A 12 -7.25 -5.63 6.32
CA ALA A 12 -6.83 -4.61 7.26
C ALA A 12 -5.66 -3.74 6.75
N GLY A 13 -4.99 -4.12 5.67
CA GLY A 13 -3.88 -3.35 5.12
C GLY A 13 -2.89 -4.15 4.30
N ALA A 14 -1.62 -3.74 4.37
CA ALA A 14 -0.55 -4.36 3.61
C ALA A 14 0.76 -4.43 4.40
N VAL A 15 1.57 -5.44 4.11
CA VAL A 15 2.99 -5.49 4.48
C VAL A 15 3.78 -4.93 3.30
N VAL A 16 4.59 -3.91 3.55
CA VAL A 16 5.35 -3.19 2.53
C VAL A 16 6.84 -3.27 2.84
N LEU A 17 7.64 -3.63 1.84
CA LEU A 17 9.09 -3.55 1.90
C LEU A 17 9.53 -2.14 1.48
N ALA A 18 10.06 -1.37 2.42
CA ALA A 18 10.64 -0.05 2.23
C ALA A 18 12.14 -0.08 2.53
N ALA A 19 12.84 1.04 2.33
CA ALA A 19 14.29 1.13 2.55
C ALA A 19 14.72 0.75 3.99
N GLY A 20 13.89 1.04 4.99
CA GLY A 20 14.14 0.69 6.40
C GLY A 20 13.69 -0.72 6.79
N GLY A 21 13.22 -1.54 5.84
CA GLY A 21 12.73 -2.89 6.09
C GLY A 21 11.22 -3.05 5.87
N ARG A 22 10.64 -4.10 6.47
CA ARG A 22 9.22 -4.41 6.36
C ARG A 22 8.40 -3.56 7.32
N LEU A 23 7.34 -2.95 6.80
CA LEU A 23 6.37 -2.16 7.56
C LEU A 23 4.98 -2.73 7.39
N ARG A 24 4.22 -2.84 8.49
CA ARG A 24 2.78 -3.08 8.44
C ARG A 24 2.08 -1.73 8.31
N ALA A 25 1.35 -1.54 7.23
CA ALA A 25 0.58 -0.33 6.95
C ALA A 25 -0.92 -0.66 6.92
N THR A 26 -1.75 0.21 7.47
CA THR A 26 -3.20 0.19 7.28
C THR A 26 -3.60 1.02 6.06
N TRP A 27 -4.82 0.85 5.58
CA TRP A 27 -5.33 1.64 4.46
C TRP A 27 -5.50 3.12 4.86
N GLY A 28 -4.88 4.02 4.08
CA GLY A 28 -5.14 5.44 4.18
C GLY A 28 -6.54 5.78 3.68
N SER A 29 -7.12 6.86 4.21
CA SER A 29 -8.49 7.28 3.92
C SER A 29 -8.77 7.46 2.42
N ALA A 30 -7.81 8.03 1.67
CA ALA A 30 -7.93 8.20 0.23
C ALA A 30 -8.12 6.87 -0.52
N LEU A 31 -7.42 5.81 -0.10
CA LEU A 31 -7.59 4.49 -0.69
C LEU A 31 -8.90 3.82 -0.28
N LEU A 32 -9.34 4.00 0.97
CA LEU A 32 -10.63 3.50 1.40
C LEU A 32 -11.77 4.15 0.61
N VAL A 33 -11.71 5.47 0.41
CA VAL A 33 -12.68 6.20 -0.42
C VAL A 33 -12.66 5.70 -1.86
N ALA A 34 -11.48 5.52 -2.46
CA ALA A 34 -11.36 4.98 -3.81
C ALA A 34 -11.91 3.55 -3.90
N SER A 35 -11.68 2.72 -2.87
CA SER A 35 -12.14 1.33 -2.84
C SER A 35 -13.65 1.19 -2.77
N ALA A 36 -14.34 2.17 -2.18
CA ALA A 36 -15.79 2.17 -2.08
C ALA A 36 -16.47 2.20 -3.47
N SER A 37 -15.83 2.82 -4.46
CA SER A 37 -16.31 2.86 -5.85
C SER A 37 -15.66 1.79 -6.73
N CYS A 38 -14.45 1.36 -6.39
CA CYS A 38 -13.68 0.39 -7.16
C CYS A 38 -12.85 -0.48 -6.20
N PRO A 39 -13.31 -1.70 -5.84
CA PRO A 39 -12.59 -2.57 -4.90
C PRO A 39 -11.13 -2.84 -5.30
N ASP A 40 -10.86 -2.81 -6.60
CA ASP A 40 -9.54 -3.00 -7.20
C ASP A 40 -8.58 -1.83 -6.95
N ALA A 41 -9.06 -0.71 -6.40
CA ALA A 41 -8.24 0.44 -6.04
C ALA A 41 -7.26 0.15 -4.88
N LEU A 42 -7.55 -0.84 -4.03
CA LEU A 42 -6.64 -1.24 -2.95
C LEU A 42 -5.33 -1.82 -3.49
N ALA A 43 -4.25 -1.63 -2.73
CA ALA A 43 -2.93 -2.09 -3.13
C ALA A 43 -2.86 -3.63 -3.11
N ARG A 44 -2.15 -4.20 -4.07
CA ARG A 44 -1.94 -5.64 -4.24
C ARG A 44 -0.45 -5.94 -4.17
N ARG A 45 -0.11 -7.22 -3.98
CA ARG A 45 1.28 -7.67 -4.01
C ARG A 45 1.99 -7.20 -5.29
N GLY A 46 3.17 -6.61 -5.12
CA GLY A 46 3.98 -6.09 -6.22
C GLY A 46 3.80 -4.59 -6.49
N ASP A 47 2.69 -3.98 -6.05
CA ASP A 47 2.44 -2.56 -6.25
C ASP A 47 3.51 -1.70 -5.58
N ALA A 48 3.93 -0.65 -6.29
CA ALA A 48 4.71 0.42 -5.71
C ALA A 48 3.76 1.41 -5.02
N VAL A 49 4.04 1.76 -3.77
CA VAL A 49 3.12 2.52 -2.93
C VAL A 49 3.82 3.64 -2.18
N ARG A 50 3.03 4.63 -1.77
CA ARG A 50 3.43 5.70 -0.86
C ARG A 50 2.87 5.45 0.53
N LEU A 51 3.73 5.63 1.53
CA LEU A 51 3.42 5.47 2.94
C LEU A 51 3.63 6.78 3.71
N THR A 52 2.81 6.96 4.75
CA THR A 52 3.06 7.92 5.83
C THR A 52 3.30 7.15 7.12
N VAL A 53 4.47 7.37 7.73
CA VAL A 53 4.77 6.91 9.09
C VAL A 53 4.44 8.05 10.02
N TRP A 54 3.56 7.80 10.97
CA TRP A 54 3.05 8.77 11.93
C TRP A 54 3.95 8.83 13.17
N PRO A 55 3.91 9.93 13.94
CA PRO A 55 4.73 10.07 15.15
C PRO A 55 4.50 8.99 16.22
N ASP A 56 3.32 8.35 16.22
CA ASP A 56 2.97 7.23 17.10
C ASP A 56 3.50 5.87 16.60
N GLY A 57 4.28 5.86 15.52
CA GLY A 57 4.86 4.67 14.91
C GLY A 57 3.89 3.90 13.99
N ARG A 58 2.62 4.31 13.89
CA ARG A 58 1.69 3.69 12.94
C ARG A 58 2.04 4.11 11.52
N THR A 59 1.67 3.28 10.56
CA THR A 59 1.92 3.55 9.14
C THR A 59 0.63 3.43 8.35
N THR A 60 0.34 4.42 7.50
CA THR A 60 -0.75 4.35 6.52
C THR A 60 -0.18 4.20 5.11
N LEU A 61 -0.91 3.46 4.27
CA LEU A 61 -0.68 3.37 2.84
C LEU A 61 -1.60 4.38 2.15
N ASP A 62 -1.03 5.45 1.60
CA ASP A 62 -1.81 6.60 1.15
C ASP A 62 -2.15 6.55 -0.33
N ALA A 63 -1.32 5.87 -1.13
CA ALA A 63 -1.52 5.77 -2.57
C ALA A 63 -0.79 4.56 -3.18
N VAL A 64 -1.39 3.99 -4.23
CA VAL A 64 -0.70 3.14 -5.21
C VAL A 64 -0.10 4.05 -6.29
N LEU A 65 1.22 3.99 -6.46
CA LEU A 65 1.96 4.84 -7.40
C LEU A 65 2.05 4.18 -8.77
N MET A 66 2.35 2.88 -8.79
CA MET A 66 2.48 2.08 -10.00
C MET A 66 2.03 0.66 -9.70
N ARG A 67 1.25 0.07 -10.62
CA ARG A 67 1.02 -1.37 -10.66
C ARG A 67 1.86 -1.95 -11.79
N PRO A 68 2.75 -2.92 -11.52
CA PRO A 68 3.42 -3.62 -12.60
C PRO A 68 2.37 -4.35 -13.45
N VAL A 69 2.45 -4.19 -14.78
CA VAL A 69 1.68 -5.02 -15.70
C VAL A 69 2.19 -6.44 -15.54
N ASP A 70 1.31 -7.39 -15.27
CA ASP A 70 1.65 -8.81 -15.26
C ASP A 70 2.20 -9.18 -16.65
N ARG A 71 3.49 -9.50 -16.74
CA ARG A 71 4.11 -9.97 -17.99
C ARG A 71 3.97 -11.48 -18.18
N SER A 72 3.15 -12.12 -17.36
CA SER A 72 2.81 -13.53 -17.46
C SER A 72 1.65 -13.70 -18.45
N ALA A 73 1.92 -13.52 -19.75
CA ALA A 73 1.04 -13.88 -20.85
C ALA A 73 1.69 -15.02 -21.66
#